data_AF-A0A4U2Q9E3-F1
#
_entry.id   AF-A0A4U2Q9E3-F1
#
_cell.length_a   1.000
_cell.length_b   1.000
_cell.length_c   1.000
_cell.angle_alpha   90.00
_cell.angle_beta   90.00
_cell.angle_gamma   90.00
#
_symmetry.space_group_name_H-M   'P 1'
#
loop_
_entity.id
_entity.type
_entity.pdbx_description
1 polymer ?
#
loop_
_entity_poly.entity_id
_entity_poly.type
_entity_poly.pdbx_seq_one_letter_code
_entity_poly.pdbx_strand_id
1 'polypeptide(L)' 'MKIGVLALQGAVIEHIRSLEQAGREGVLVKQVDQLEELDGSSTG' A
#
# COMPACT_ATOMS: atom_id res chain seq x y z
N MET A 1 6.28 2.70 8.78
CA MET A 1 5.89 3.32 7.51
C MET A 1 5.25 2.26 6.64
N LYS A 2 4.00 2.46 6.22
CA LYS A 2 3.27 1.55 5.33
C LYS A 2 3.37 2.07 3.91
N ILE A 3 3.47 1.18 2.93
CA ILE A 3 3.54 1.57 1.51
C ILE A 3 2.29 1.06 0.80
N GLY A 4 1.47 2.00 0.33
CA GLY A 4 0.31 1.69 -0.51
C GLY A 4 0.76 1.22 -1.89
N VAL A 5 0.25 0.08 -2.32
CA VAL A 5 0.51 -0.48 -3.65
C VAL A 5 -0.82 -0.56 -4.41
N LEU A 6 -0.93 0.22 -5.49
CA LEU A 6 -2.13 0.29 -6.32
C LEU A 6 -2.32 -1.00 -7.12
N ALA A 7 -3.40 -1.73 -6.83
CA ALA A 7 -3.67 -3.06 -7.36
C ALA A 7 -4.62 -3.03 -8.58
N LEU A 8 -4.33 -2.23 -9.60
CA LEU A 8 -5.24 -2.06 -10.75
C LEU A 8 -5.28 -3.29 -11.69
N GLN A 9 -4.15 -4.00 -11.87
CA GLN A 9 -4.06 -5.23 -12.67
C GLN A 9 -2.90 -6.15 -12.19
N GLY A 10 -3.21 -7.44 -12.02
CA GLY A 10 -2.35 -8.63 -12.24
C GLY A 10 -1.05 -8.86 -11.44
N ALA A 11 -0.21 -7.85 -11.21
CA ALA A 11 1.19 -8.06 -10.78
C ALA A 11 1.51 -7.50 -9.38
N VAL A 12 0.49 -7.17 -8.60
CA VAL A 12 0.68 -6.46 -7.32
C VAL A 12 1.32 -7.33 -6.22
N ILE A 13 1.18 -8.66 -6.30
CA ILE A 13 1.67 -9.59 -5.28
C ILE A 13 3.20 -9.65 -5.23
N GLU A 14 3.87 -9.61 -6.40
CA GLU A 14 5.35 -9.55 -6.43
C GLU A 14 5.89 -8.28 -5.77
N HIS A 15 5.19 -7.14 -5.94
CA HIS A 15 5.58 -5.88 -5.31
C HIS A 15 5.43 -5.93 -3.79
N ILE A 16 4.35 -6.50 -3.26
CA ILE A 16 4.16 -6.69 -1.82
C ILE A 16 5.28 -7.56 -1.25
N ARG A 17 5.59 -8.70 -1.89
CA ARG A 17 6.67 -9.60 -1.46
C ARG A 17 8.03 -8.91 -1.44
N SER A 18 8.33 -8.09 -2.44
CA SER A 18 9.58 -7.31 -2.49
C SER A 18 9.66 -6.28 -1.35
N LEU A 19 8.52 -5.68 -0.97
CA LEU A 19 8.45 -4.78 0.19
C LEU A 19 8.66 -5.53 1.50
N GLU A 20 8.03 -6.70 1.69
CA GLU A 20 8.21 -7.53 2.88
C GLU A 20 9.67 -7.97 3.05
N GLN A 21 10.32 -8.36 1.95
CA GLN A 21 11.76 -8.68 1.94
C GLN A 21 12.65 -7.48 2.31
N ALA A 22 12.21 -6.26 1.99
CA ALA A 22 12.86 -5.02 2.40
C ALA A 22 12.50 -4.59 3.84
N GLY A 23 11.78 -5.42 4.60
CA GLY A 23 11.34 -5.13 5.97
C GLY A 23 10.20 -4.10 6.05
N ARG A 24 9.41 -3.97 4.97
CA ARG A 24 8.33 -2.98 4.85
C ARG A 24 6.99 -3.68 4.65
N GLU A 25 5.95 -3.13 5.28
CA GLU A 25 4.58 -3.61 5.09
C GLU A 25 3.96 -2.96 3.85
N GLY A 26 3.63 -3.79 2.85
CA GLY A 26 2.90 -3.38 1.67
C GLY A 26 1.39 -3.53 1.89
N VAL A 27 0.61 -2.47 1.61
CA VAL A 27 -0.85 -2.50 1.72
C VAL A 27 -1.48 -2.38 0.34
N LEU A 28 -2.43 -3.26 0.03
CA LEU A 28 -3.14 -3.22 -1.24
C LEU A 28 -4.18 -2.10 -1.25
N VAL A 29 -4.03 -1.19 -2.20
CA VAL A 29 -4.92 -0.06 -2.45
C VAL A 29 -5.68 -0.34 -3.75
N LYS A 30 -7.00 -0.37 -3.69
CA LYS A 30 -7.87 -0.56 -4.87
C LYS A 30 -8.62 0.71 -5.26
N GLN A 31 -8.84 1.59 -4.28
CA GLN A 31 -9.55 2.85 -4.42
C GLN A 31 -8.70 3.98 -3.85
N VAL A 32 -8.82 5.19 -4.41
CA VAL A 32 -8.04 6.36 -3.98
C VAL A 32 -8.28 6.73 -2.52
N ASP A 33 -9.49 6.52 -2.02
CA ASP A 33 -9.93 6.78 -0.64
C ASP A 33 -9.10 6.01 0.42
N GLN A 34 -8.63 4.81 0.07
CA GLN A 34 -7.81 3.99 0.95
C GLN A 34 -6.38 4.55 1.15
N LEU A 35 -5.98 5.57 0.37
CA LEU A 35 -4.71 6.27 0.57
C LEU A 35 -4.76 7.21 1.78
N GLU A 36 -5.92 7.80 2.09
CA GLU A 36 -6.07 8.68 3.27
C GLU A 36 -5.87 7.89 4.58
N GLU A 37 -6.30 6.63 4.62
CA GLU A 37 -6.06 5.73 5.75
C GLU A 37 -4.57 5.35 5.93
N LEU A 38 -3.78 5.41 4.86
CA LEU A 38 -2.35 5.03 4.87
C LEU A 38 -1.43 6.21 5.19
N ASP A 39 -1.79 7.41 4.74
CA ASP A 39 -0.98 8.61 4.92
C ASP A 39 -1.14 9.19 6.34
N GLY A 40 -2.16 8.78 7.10
CA GLY A 40 -2.28 9.16 8.51
C GLY A 40 -2.45 10.67 8.71
N SER A 41 -3.01 11.39 7.74
CA SER A 41 -3.39 12.79 7.87
C SER A 41 -4.86 12.93 8.30
N SER A 42 -5.28 12.15 9.30
CA SER A 42 -6.40 12.55 10.16
C SER A 42 -5.92 13.66 11.11
N THR A 43 -5.65 14.83 10.55
CA THR A 43 -5.77 16.09 11.29
C THR A 43 -7.26 16.42 11.33
N GLY A 44 -7.81 16.54 12.53
CA GLY A 44 -9.24 16.74 12.77
C GLY A 44 -9.80 18.09 12.34
#